data_AF-A0A524HG61-F1
#
_entry.id   AF-A0A524HG61-F1
#
_cell.length_a   1.000
_cell.length_b   1.000
_cell.length_c   1.000
_cell.angle_alpha   90.00
_cell.angle_beta   90.00
_cell.angle_gamma   90.00
#
_symmetry.space_group_name_H-M   'P 1'
#
loop_
_entity.id
_entity.type
_entity.pdbx_description
1 polymer ?
#
loop_
_entity_poly.entity_id
_entity_poly.type
_entity_poly.pdbx_seq_one_letter_code
_entity_poly.pdbx_strand_id
1 'polypeptide(L)'
;MRTGGRDSVRRTSSPAGSRRADGSNPQGGAVAVSVARPVQEFFSIGEVCALTDLKPHVLRYWESQFRFLNPAKNRSGNRVYKSREVELIMLVKHLLYTEKYTIEGARQRIEHYRRTGELRGAARSAIERETIRELRQAVEEIVDILDGKIPPSKPSVGTD
;
A
#
# COMPACT_ATOMS: atom_id res chain seq x y z
N MET A 1 9.45 66.05 9.29
CA MET A 1 9.38 66.99 10.43
C MET A 1 8.30 66.45 11.36
N ARG A 2 8.43 66.08 12.64
CA ARG A 2 9.36 66.24 13.78
C ARG A 2 9.01 65.07 14.75
N THR A 3 9.92 64.18 15.14
CA THR A 3 10.71 64.14 16.41
C THR A 3 9.96 64.32 17.74
N GLY A 4 10.19 63.36 18.68
CA GLY A 4 10.06 63.51 20.15
C GLY A 4 8.93 62.67 20.76
N GLY A 5 9.05 61.93 21.88
CA GLY A 5 10.10 61.71 22.88
C GLY A 5 9.82 60.38 23.63
N ARG A 6 10.82 59.64 24.14
CA ARG A 6 11.38 59.70 25.53
C ARG A 6 10.29 59.82 26.60
N ASP A 7 10.21 59.04 27.68
CA ASP A 7 11.26 58.42 28.50
C ASP A 7 10.62 57.49 29.57
N SER A 8 11.47 56.84 30.38
CA SER A 8 11.21 56.35 31.76
C SER A 8 10.92 54.86 32.01
N VAL A 9 12.01 54.10 32.09
CA VAL A 9 12.51 53.39 33.30
C VAL A 9 11.50 52.99 34.40
N ARG A 10 11.42 51.69 34.72
CA ARG A 10 11.42 51.22 36.11
C ARG A 10 12.07 49.84 36.25
N ARG A 11 13.02 49.79 37.19
CA ARG A 11 13.72 48.60 37.68
C ARG A 11 12.87 47.90 38.73
N THR A 12 12.87 46.57 38.75
CA THR A 12 12.70 45.76 39.96
C THR A 12 13.58 44.51 39.85
N SER A 13 14.10 44.08 40.99
CA SER A 13 15.27 43.23 41.20
C SER A 13 14.92 41.86 41.81
N SER A 14 15.57 40.79 41.32
CA SER A 14 16.13 39.60 42.04
C SER A 14 15.25 38.72 42.95
N PRO A 15 15.68 37.51 43.41
CA PRO A 15 16.84 36.67 43.03
C PRO A 15 16.58 35.13 42.93
N ALA A 16 17.62 34.41 42.48
CA ALA A 16 18.10 33.08 42.91
C ALA A 16 17.22 31.81 42.86
N GLY A 17 17.73 30.77 42.20
CA GLY A 17 17.21 29.40 42.32
C GLY A 17 17.93 28.37 41.43
N SER A 18 19.03 27.84 41.94
CA SER A 18 19.80 26.69 41.41
C SER A 18 18.97 25.41 41.31
N ARG A 19 19.14 24.61 40.24
CA ARG A 19 19.45 23.15 40.28
C ARG A 19 19.38 22.45 38.89
N ARG A 20 20.54 21.89 38.51
CA ARG A 20 20.85 20.58 37.90
C ARG A 20 19.86 19.90 36.93
N ALA A 21 20.46 19.50 35.80
CA ALA A 21 20.28 18.28 34.99
C ALA A 21 18.93 18.03 34.30
N ASP A 22 18.93 17.96 32.97
CA ASP A 22 18.81 16.65 32.32
C ASP A 22 19.36 16.69 30.88
N GLY A 23 20.14 15.68 30.53
CA GLY A 23 20.66 15.48 29.19
C GLY A 23 19.60 14.80 28.34
N SER A 24 18.85 15.57 27.55
CA SER A 24 17.97 15.00 26.53
C SER A 24 18.64 15.15 25.16
N ASN A 25 19.49 14.18 24.84
CA ASN A 25 19.97 13.91 23.49
C ASN A 25 18.78 13.51 22.60
N PRO A 26 18.38 14.25 21.56
CA PRO A 26 17.44 13.76 20.57
C PRO A 26 18.25 13.31 19.35
N GLN A 27 19.02 12.23 19.49
CA GLN A 27 19.48 11.47 18.33
C GLN A 27 18.64 10.20 18.18
N GLY A 28 17.32 10.39 18.10
CA GLY A 28 16.44 9.45 17.45
C GLY A 28 16.51 9.75 15.95
N GLY A 29 17.46 9.12 15.27
CA GLY A 29 17.53 9.15 13.81
C GLY A 29 16.24 8.60 13.24
N ALA A 30 15.33 9.49 12.85
CA ALA A 30 14.21 9.13 11.99
C ALA A 30 14.80 8.69 10.65
N VAL A 31 14.93 7.38 10.47
CA VAL A 31 15.29 6.78 9.19
C VAL A 31 14.09 6.99 8.28
N ALA A 32 14.02 8.17 7.65
CA ALA A 32 13.07 8.44 6.59
C ALA A 32 13.49 7.62 5.37
N VAL A 33 12.98 6.39 5.27
CA VAL A 33 13.11 5.57 4.07
C VAL A 33 12.16 6.17 3.02
N SER A 34 12.55 7.28 2.41
CA SER A 34 11.86 7.85 1.26
C SER A 34 12.37 7.18 -0.01
N VAL A 35 11.83 6.00 -0.32
CA VAL A 35 12.04 5.37 -1.64
C VAL A 35 11.04 6.01 -2.60
N ALA A 36 11.37 7.18 -3.14
CA ALA A 36 10.66 7.77 -4.26
C ALA A 36 11.02 7.01 -5.54
N ARG A 37 10.53 5.77 -5.67
CA ARG A 37 10.64 5.00 -6.91
C ARG A 37 9.55 5.49 -7.87
N PRO A 38 9.84 5.66 -9.18
CA PRO A 38 8.79 5.97 -10.14
C PRO A 38 7.68 4.92 -10.04
N VAL A 39 6.45 5.39 -9.84
CA VAL A 39 5.28 4.51 -9.73
C VAL A 39 5.04 3.93 -11.11
N GLN A 40 5.17 2.61 -11.26
CA GLN A 40 4.83 1.95 -12.51
C GLN A 40 3.33 2.16 -12.78
N GLU A 41 3.02 2.89 -13.85
CA GLU A 41 1.65 3.27 -14.20
C GLU A 41 0.94 2.21 -15.05
N PHE A 42 1.70 1.38 -15.75
CA PHE A 42 1.21 0.42 -16.73
C PHE A 42 1.81 -0.97 -16.52
N PHE A 43 0.95 -1.98 -16.61
CA PHE A 43 1.29 -3.38 -16.38
C PHE A 43 0.79 -4.23 -17.55
N SER A 44 1.61 -5.13 -18.05
CA SER A 44 1.21 -6.19 -18.96
C SER A 44 0.37 -7.25 -18.24
N ILE A 45 -0.38 -8.06 -18.99
CA ILE A 45 -1.12 -9.19 -18.40
C ILE A 45 -0.22 -10.14 -17.60
N GLY A 46 1.03 -10.35 -18.05
CA GLY A 46 1.99 -11.20 -17.33
C GLY A 46 2.37 -10.63 -15.97
N GLU A 47 2.67 -9.33 -15.92
CA GLU A 47 2.97 -8.64 -14.65
C GLU A 47 1.76 -8.65 -13.71
N VAL A 48 0.55 -8.40 -14.22
CA VAL A 48 -0.66 -8.47 -13.40
C VAL A 48 -0.90 -9.88 -12.86
N CYS A 49 -0.69 -10.93 -13.67
CA CYS A 49 -0.76 -12.30 -13.21
C CYS A 49 0.24 -12.57 -12.06
N ALA A 50 1.49 -12.11 -12.20
CA ALA A 50 2.51 -12.27 -11.18
C ALA A 50 2.17 -11.53 -9.88
N LEU A 51 1.62 -10.32 -9.97
CA LEU A 51 1.21 -9.52 -8.81
C LEU A 51 -0.03 -10.06 -8.10
N THR A 52 -0.94 -10.70 -8.84
CA THR A 52 -2.25 -11.12 -8.32
C THR A 52 -2.34 -12.61 -8.07
N ASP A 53 -1.32 -13.39 -8.47
CA ASP A 53 -1.36 -14.87 -8.49
C ASP A 53 -2.61 -15.41 -9.21
N LEU A 54 -3.00 -14.75 -10.30
CA LEU A 54 -4.13 -15.16 -11.13
C LEU A 54 -3.63 -15.69 -12.47
N LYS A 55 -4.32 -16.71 -13.00
CA LYS A 55 -4.02 -17.23 -14.33
C LYS A 55 -4.51 -16.24 -15.41
N PRO A 56 -3.82 -16.12 -16.56
CA PRO A 56 -4.21 -15.19 -17.62
C PRO A 56 -5.66 -15.33 -18.11
N HIS A 57 -6.20 -16.56 -18.18
CA HIS A 57 -7.58 -16.78 -18.60
C HIS A 57 -8.61 -16.29 -17.56
N VAL A 58 -8.25 -16.28 -16.26
CA VAL A 58 -9.12 -15.75 -15.20
C VAL A 58 -9.24 -14.24 -15.34
N LEU A 59 -8.13 -13.54 -15.56
CA LEU A 59 -8.15 -12.08 -15.83
C LEU A 59 -8.99 -11.75 -17.07
N ARG A 60 -8.79 -12.47 -18.17
CA ARG A 60 -9.61 -12.30 -19.39
C ARG A 60 -11.09 -12.55 -19.14
N TYR A 61 -11.42 -13.56 -18.33
CA TYR A 61 -12.80 -13.81 -17.94
C TYR A 61 -13.34 -12.66 -17.09
N TRP A 62 -12.60 -12.17 -16.10
CA TRP A 62 -13.00 -11.04 -15.26
C TRP A 62 -13.21 -9.75 -16.03
N GLU A 63 -12.41 -9.45 -17.05
CA GLU A 63 -12.65 -8.32 -17.97
C GLU A 63 -14.05 -8.36 -18.58
N SER A 64 -14.55 -9.56 -18.94
CA SER A 64 -15.90 -9.71 -19.48
C SER A 64 -17.00 -9.53 -18.42
N GLN A 65 -16.69 -9.83 -17.16
CA GLN A 65 -17.65 -9.78 -16.06
C GLN A 65 -17.70 -8.41 -15.37
N PHE A 66 -16.59 -7.68 -15.37
CA PHE A 66 -16.45 -6.41 -14.67
C PHE A 66 -16.17 -5.30 -15.67
N ARG A 67 -17.21 -4.60 -16.12
CA ARG A 67 -17.15 -3.47 -17.08
C ARG A 67 -16.13 -2.37 -16.75
N PHE A 68 -15.68 -2.28 -15.51
CA PHE A 68 -14.69 -1.30 -15.06
C PHE A 68 -13.24 -1.76 -15.24
N LEU A 69 -13.02 -3.04 -15.54
CA LEU A 69 -11.73 -3.59 -15.96
C LEU A 69 -11.73 -3.56 -17.49
N ASN A 70 -11.21 -2.48 -18.06
CA ASN A 70 -11.19 -2.28 -19.50
C ASN A 70 -9.76 -1.97 -19.95
N PRO A 71 -8.86 -2.97 -19.90
CA PRO A 71 -7.46 -2.77 -20.22
C PRO A 71 -7.31 -2.28 -21.66
N ALA A 72 -6.46 -1.28 -21.84
CA ALA A 72 -6.13 -0.79 -23.17
C ALA A 72 -5.33 -1.85 -23.94
N LYS A 73 -5.38 -1.79 -25.27
CA LYS A 73 -4.49 -2.58 -26.12
C LYS A 73 -3.32 -1.71 -26.58
N ASN A 74 -2.11 -2.25 -26.50
CA ASN A 74 -0.95 -1.60 -27.11
C ASN A 74 -0.94 -1.79 -28.64
N ARG A 75 0.06 -1.24 -29.33
CA ARG A 75 0.20 -1.33 -30.80
C ARG A 75 0.29 -2.77 -31.32
N SER A 76 0.78 -3.70 -30.49
CA SER A 76 0.91 -5.12 -30.80
C SER A 76 -0.34 -5.94 -30.45
N GLY A 77 -1.39 -5.31 -29.91
CA GLY A 77 -2.63 -5.97 -29.48
C GLY A 77 -2.61 -6.57 -28.08
N ASN A 78 -1.51 -6.42 -27.33
CA ASN A 78 -1.39 -6.92 -25.96
C ASN A 78 -2.12 -6.00 -24.97
N ARG A 79 -2.71 -6.59 -23.93
CA ARG A 79 -3.43 -5.88 -22.87
C ARG A 79 -2.46 -5.16 -21.93
N VAL A 80 -2.79 -3.92 -21.62
CA VAL A 80 -2.08 -3.06 -20.68
C VAL A 80 -3.09 -2.55 -19.65
N TYR A 81 -2.80 -2.82 -18.39
CA TYR A 81 -3.59 -2.43 -17.23
C TYR A 81 -2.93 -1.23 -16.55
N LYS A 82 -3.74 -0.30 -16.07
CA LYS A 82 -3.27 0.80 -15.23
C LYS A 82 -3.13 0.35 -13.78
N SER A 83 -2.31 1.02 -12.97
CA SER A 83 -2.17 0.71 -11.53
C SER A 83 -3.54 0.67 -10.82
N ARG A 84 -4.45 1.60 -11.16
CA ARG A 84 -5.82 1.59 -10.62
C ARG A 84 -6.62 0.35 -10.99
N GLU A 85 -6.44 -0.21 -12.19
CA GLU A 85 -7.12 -1.44 -12.59
C GLU A 85 -6.56 -2.64 -11.81
N VAL A 86 -5.26 -2.66 -11.55
CA VAL A 86 -4.61 -3.68 -10.71
C VAL A 86 -5.16 -3.62 -9.27
N GLU A 87 -5.31 -2.43 -8.69
CA GLU A 87 -5.95 -2.26 -7.37
C GLU A 87 -7.38 -2.83 -7.34
N LEU A 88 -8.15 -2.61 -8.40
CA LEU A 88 -9.51 -3.14 -8.51
C LEU A 88 -9.52 -4.66 -8.70
N ILE A 89 -8.57 -5.22 -9.45
CA ILE A 89 -8.41 -6.67 -9.59
C ILE A 89 -8.10 -7.29 -8.22
N MET A 90 -7.23 -6.66 -7.41
CA MET A 90 -6.95 -7.11 -6.04
C MET A 90 -8.19 -7.08 -5.16
N LEU A 91 -9.01 -6.03 -5.27
CA LEU A 91 -10.29 -5.96 -4.57
C LEU A 91 -11.25 -7.09 -5.01
N VAL A 92 -11.37 -7.33 -6.32
CA VAL A 92 -12.18 -8.44 -6.85
C VAL A 92 -11.67 -9.77 -6.32
N LYS A 93 -10.35 -10.02 -6.35
CA LYS A 93 -9.73 -11.22 -5.78
C LYS A 93 -10.10 -11.39 -4.31
N HIS A 94 -9.99 -10.33 -3.52
CA HIS A 94 -10.36 -10.37 -2.11
C HIS A 94 -11.84 -10.74 -1.91
N LEU A 95 -12.76 -10.09 -2.63
CA LEU A 95 -14.18 -10.36 -2.53
C LEU A 95 -14.53 -11.82 -2.89
N LEU A 96 -13.93 -12.36 -3.94
CA LEU A 96 -14.23 -13.71 -4.42
C LEU A 96 -13.55 -14.81 -3.58
N TYR A 97 -12.25 -14.66 -3.30
CA TYR A 97 -11.46 -15.71 -2.66
C TYR A 97 -11.44 -15.63 -1.14
N THR A 98 -11.43 -14.42 -0.57
CA THR A 98 -11.45 -14.24 0.89
C THR A 98 -12.88 -14.14 1.40
N GLU A 99 -13.68 -13.21 0.89
CA GLU A 99 -15.04 -12.96 1.40
C GLU A 99 -16.11 -13.90 0.79
N LYS A 100 -15.72 -14.77 -0.17
CA LYS A 100 -16.57 -15.81 -0.78
C LYS A 100 -17.82 -15.27 -1.49
N TYR A 101 -17.75 -14.05 -2.04
CA TYR A 101 -18.80 -13.54 -2.91
C TYR A 101 -18.86 -14.31 -4.23
N THR A 102 -20.05 -14.35 -4.83
CA THR A 102 -20.21 -14.70 -6.25
C THR A 102 -19.77 -13.53 -7.13
N ILE A 103 -19.56 -13.77 -8.43
CA ILE A 103 -19.21 -12.71 -9.40
C ILE A 103 -20.23 -11.56 -9.36
N GLU A 104 -21.53 -11.89 -9.31
CA GLU A 104 -22.59 -10.90 -9.25
C GLU A 104 -22.60 -10.14 -7.90
N GLY A 105 -22.39 -10.85 -6.79
CA GLY A 105 -22.28 -10.21 -5.47
C GLY A 105 -21.09 -9.26 -5.38
N ALA A 106 -19.93 -9.66 -5.91
CA ALA A 106 -18.74 -8.81 -5.95
C ALA A 106 -18.96 -7.56 -6.83
N ARG A 107 -19.64 -7.71 -7.97
CA ARG A 107 -20.02 -6.59 -8.85
C ARG A 107 -20.89 -5.57 -8.11
N GLN A 108 -21.93 -6.03 -7.41
CA GLN A 108 -22.82 -5.18 -6.63
C GLN A 108 -22.08 -4.47 -5.50
N ARG A 109 -21.19 -5.18 -4.81
CA ARG A 109 -20.37 -4.62 -3.71
C ARG A 109 -19.43 -3.52 -4.20
N ILE A 110 -18.78 -3.73 -5.35
CA ILE A 110 -17.90 -2.71 -5.95
C ILE A 110 -18.69 -1.49 -6.40
N GLU A 111 -19.88 -1.67 -6.98
CA GLU A 111 -20.75 -0.55 -7.38
C GLU A 111 -21.27 0.21 -6.15
N HIS A 112 -21.54 -0.49 -5.03
CA HIS A 112 -21.84 0.17 -3.76
C HIS A 112 -20.68 1.06 -3.31
N TYR A 113 -19.46 0.52 -3.23
CA TYR A 113 -18.28 1.31 -2.86
C TYR A 113 -18.00 2.50 -3.79
N ARG A 114 -18.34 2.37 -5.08
CA ARG A 114 -18.23 3.47 -6.04
C ARG A 114 -19.22 4.58 -5.70
N ARG A 115 -20.47 4.23 -5.39
CA ARG A 115 -21.53 5.20 -5.03
C ARG A 115 -21.26 5.91 -3.71
N THR A 116 -20.70 5.20 -2.73
CA THR A 116 -20.37 5.77 -1.41
C THR A 116 -19.01 6.50 -1.39
N GLY A 117 -18.22 6.41 -2.46
CA GLY A 117 -16.87 6.99 -2.52
C GLY A 117 -15.80 6.20 -1.78
N GLU A 118 -16.14 5.03 -1.24
CA GLU A 118 -15.26 4.18 -0.42
C GLU A 118 -14.36 3.26 -1.26
N LEU A 119 -14.53 3.22 -2.59
CA LEU A 119 -13.86 2.26 -3.47
C LEU A 119 -12.34 2.22 -3.30
N ARG A 120 -11.68 3.37 -3.21
CA ARG A 120 -10.23 3.43 -2.99
C ARG A 120 -9.84 2.91 -1.61
N GLY A 121 -10.64 3.22 -0.58
CA GLY A 121 -10.41 2.70 0.77
C GLY A 121 -10.56 1.18 0.81
N ALA A 122 -11.64 0.66 0.23
CA ALA A 122 -11.89 -0.78 0.14
C ALA A 122 -10.78 -1.52 -0.61
N ALA A 123 -10.32 -0.98 -1.75
CA ALA A 123 -9.23 -1.58 -2.51
C ALA A 123 -7.91 -1.59 -1.73
N ARG A 124 -7.54 -0.48 -1.08
CA ARG A 124 -6.34 -0.43 -0.22
C ARG A 124 -6.41 -1.42 0.93
N SER A 125 -7.53 -1.45 1.67
CA SER A 125 -7.67 -2.37 2.80
C SER A 125 -7.69 -3.84 2.36
N ALA A 126 -8.19 -4.15 1.15
CA ALA A 126 -8.09 -5.49 0.59
C ALA A 126 -6.64 -5.89 0.32
N ILE A 127 -5.83 -5.00 -0.27
CA ILE A 127 -4.39 -5.22 -0.49
C ILE A 127 -3.68 -5.38 0.85
N GLU A 128 -3.89 -4.48 1.80
CA GLU A 128 -3.28 -4.54 3.14
C GLU A 128 -3.57 -5.87 3.83
N ARG A 129 -4.82 -6.35 3.79
CA ARG A 129 -5.20 -7.65 4.37
C ARG A 129 -4.50 -8.81 3.69
N GLU A 130 -4.37 -8.77 2.37
CA GLU A 130 -3.66 -9.82 1.62
C GLU A 130 -2.16 -9.81 1.94
N THR A 131 -1.52 -8.63 1.89
CA THR A 131 -0.11 -8.47 2.23
C THR A 131 0.19 -8.94 3.67
N ILE A 132 -0.67 -8.61 4.64
CA ILE A 132 -0.52 -9.09 6.02
C ILE A 132 -0.60 -10.63 6.08
N ARG A 133 -1.49 -11.25 5.29
CA ARG A 133 -1.60 -12.71 5.23
C ARG A 133 -0.34 -13.35 4.64
N GLU A 134 0.14 -12.82 3.51
CA GLU A 134 1.35 -13.28 2.83
C GLU A 134 2.57 -13.14 3.74
N LEU A 135 2.75 -12.00 4.39
CA LEU A 135 3.84 -11.77 5.34
C LEU A 135 3.78 -12.73 6.53
N ARG A 136 2.58 -12.98 7.08
CA ARG A 136 2.41 -13.96 8.16
C ARG A 136 2.82 -15.36 7.74
N GLN A 137 2.41 -15.79 6.53
CA GLN A 137 2.79 -17.09 6.00
C GLN A 137 4.29 -17.20 5.77
N ALA A 138 4.92 -16.17 5.20
CA ALA A 138 6.36 -16.14 4.97
C ALA A 138 7.14 -16.21 6.30
N VAL A 139 6.67 -15.53 7.35
CA VAL A 139 7.29 -15.60 8.68
C VAL A 139 7.15 -16.99 9.29
N GLU A 140 5.98 -17.63 9.17
CA GLU A 140 5.77 -19.01 9.66
C GLU A 140 6.69 -20.00 8.94
N GLU A 141 6.83 -19.88 7.62
CA GLU A 141 7.76 -20.71 6.84
C GLU A 141 9.21 -20.55 7.33
N ILE A 142 9.64 -19.31 7.61
CA ILE A 142 10.98 -19.06 8.16
C ILE A 142 11.13 -19.72 9.55
N VAL A 143 10.12 -19.62 10.41
CA VAL A 143 10.14 -20.26 11.73
C VAL A 143 10.25 -21.78 11.59
N ASP A 144 9.49 -22.40 10.70
CA ASP A 144 9.54 -23.84 10.48
C ASP A 144 10.88 -24.33 9.90
N ILE A 145 11.53 -23.51 9.06
CA ILE A 145 12.89 -23.79 8.57
C ILE A 145 13.89 -23.74 9.73
N LEU A 146 13.80 -22.72 10.59
CA LEU A 146 14.71 -22.57 11.74
C LEU A 146 14.51 -23.66 12.80
N ASP A 147 13.27 -24.12 12.98
CA ASP A 147 12.93 -25.27 13.83
C ASP A 147 13.29 -26.63 13.19
N GLY A 148 13.76 -26.64 11.94
CA GLY A 148 14.15 -27.85 11.21
C GLY A 148 12.96 -28.74 10.78
N LYS A 149 11.73 -28.23 10.82
CA LYS A 149 10.52 -28.96 10.43
C LYS A 149 10.37 -29.07 8.91
N ILE A 150 10.90 -28.09 8.17
CA ILE A 150 10.80 -28.01 6.71
C ILE A 150 12.18 -27.67 6.14
N PRO A 151 12.66 -28.37 5.10
CA PRO A 151 13.90 -28.00 4.42
C PRO A 151 13.72 -26.64 3.73
N PRO A 152 14.77 -25.80 3.63
CA PRO A 152 14.66 -24.51 2.96
C PRO A 152 14.20 -24.70 1.52
N SER A 153 13.09 -24.05 1.16
CA SER A 153 12.59 -24.03 -0.20
C SER A 153 13.64 -23.37 -1.12
N LYS A 154 13.94 -23.98 -2.27
CA LYS A 154 14.87 -23.38 -3.25
C LYS A 154 14.24 -22.08 -3.77
N PRO A 155 15.01 -21.00 -3.97
CA PRO A 155 14.48 -19.84 -4.66
C PRO A 155 14.02 -20.28 -6.05
N SER A 156 12.73 -20.12 -6.33
CA SER A 156 12.16 -20.21 -7.66
C SER A 156 12.69 -19.03 -8.48
N VAL A 157 13.94 -19.15 -8.92
CA VAL A 157 14.48 -18.33 -10.00
C VAL A 157 13.57 -18.60 -11.19
N GLY A 158 12.85 -17.56 -11.62
CA GLY A 158 11.97 -17.61 -12.77
C GLY A 158 12.70 -18.21 -13.96
N THR A 159 12.15 -19.29 -14.48
CA THR A 159 12.57 -19.86 -15.76
C THR A 159 12.29 -18.81 -16.84
N ASP A 160 13.33 -18.48 -17.60
CA ASP A 160 13.33 -17.64 -18.83
C ASP A 160 12.13 -17.88 -19.76
#